data_AF-A0A962RY73-F1
#
_entry.id   AF-A0A962RY73-F1
#
_cell.length_a   1.000
_cell.length_b   1.000
_cell.length_c   1.000
_cell.angle_alpha   90.00
_cell.angle_beta   90.00
_cell.angle_gamma   90.00
#
_symmetry.space_group_name_H-M   'P 1'
#
loop_
_entity.id
_entity.type
_entity.pdbx_description
1 polymer ?
#
loop_
_entity_poly.entity_id
_entity_poly.type
_entity_poly.pdbx_seq_one_letter_code
_entity_poly.pdbx_strand_id
1 'polypeptide(L)'
;MKSGLMTAVATALLLSGLVDSASAALVTVGTASYDPDGPGGNPPVGEYKLVWDDDNNGRSVVWLDYSHDALPWNAQNAWAAALETALTYHLDGYRIDWTDPAWRLPVIGSANYYTNIDSAEMNHLVIAELGLWTNNVPASALNASEFFDHLVAASYWSSTAGMYYNTQYNYAYPASTVAALHGLAVRTGAVSPVPVPAAAWLLGSSLVGGLGFHIRRRVRRVAAAR
;
A
#
# COMPACT_ATOMS: atom_id res chain seq x y z
N MET A 1 -29.45 -33.67 -25.33
CA MET A 1 -29.78 -32.33 -24.79
C MET A 1 -29.37 -32.10 -23.33
N LYS A 2 -29.07 -33.12 -22.51
CA LYS A 2 -28.71 -32.90 -21.08
C LYS A 2 -27.23 -32.51 -20.81
N SER A 3 -26.29 -32.79 -21.71
CA SER A 3 -24.86 -32.49 -21.47
C SER A 3 -24.50 -31.00 -21.58
N GLY A 4 -25.14 -30.25 -22.49
CA GLY A 4 -24.86 -28.83 -22.68
C GLY A 4 -25.25 -27.94 -21.50
N LEU A 5 -26.28 -28.33 -20.73
CA LEU A 5 -26.75 -27.57 -19.57
C LEU A 5 -25.76 -27.65 -18.40
N MET A 6 -25.13 -28.80 -18.16
CA MET A 6 -24.14 -28.95 -17.08
C MET A 6 -22.83 -28.20 -17.36
N THR A 7 -22.37 -28.18 -18.62
CA THR A 7 -21.18 -27.41 -18.99
C THR A 7 -21.41 -25.90 -18.83
N ALA A 8 -22.57 -25.40 -19.27
CA ALA A 8 -22.91 -23.98 -19.13
C ALA A 8 -23.00 -23.52 -17.66
N VAL A 9 -23.55 -24.36 -16.77
CA VAL A 9 -23.65 -24.05 -15.33
C VAL A 9 -22.27 -24.06 -14.66
N ALA A 10 -21.38 -25.02 -15.01
CA ALA A 10 -20.02 -25.05 -14.48
C ALA A 10 -19.19 -23.83 -14.93
N THR A 11 -19.32 -23.41 -16.19
CA THR A 11 -18.64 -22.21 -16.71
C THR A 11 -19.19 -20.93 -16.07
N ALA A 12 -20.50 -20.82 -15.85
CA ALA A 12 -21.11 -19.66 -15.19
C ALA A 12 -20.72 -19.53 -13.69
N LEU A 13 -20.58 -20.65 -12.98
CA LEU A 13 -20.08 -20.68 -11.60
C LEU A 13 -18.60 -20.30 -11.49
N LEU A 14 -17.78 -20.68 -12.48
CA LEU A 14 -16.38 -20.25 -12.56
C LEU A 14 -16.25 -18.74 -12.85
N LEU A 15 -17.17 -18.16 -13.62
CA LEU A 15 -17.16 -16.73 -13.96
C LEU A 15 -17.74 -15.84 -12.86
N SER A 16 -18.65 -16.34 -12.03
CA SER A 16 -19.26 -15.55 -10.94
C SER A 16 -18.41 -15.48 -9.67
N GLY A 17 -17.40 -16.35 -9.52
CA GLY A 17 -16.41 -16.27 -8.44
C GLY A 17 -15.26 -15.29 -8.68
N LEU A 18 -15.25 -14.58 -9.82
CA LEU A 18 -14.20 -13.62 -10.20
C LEU A 18 -14.65 -12.15 -10.08
N VAL A 19 -15.85 -11.91 -9.56
CA VAL A 19 -16.29 -10.56 -9.23
C VAL A 19 -15.74 -10.22 -7.84
N ASP A 20 -14.41 -10.09 -7.76
CA ASP A 20 -13.80 -9.44 -6.61
C ASP A 20 -14.37 -8.02 -6.60
N SER A 21 -15.14 -7.71 -5.56
CA SER A 21 -15.48 -6.33 -5.25
C SER A 21 -14.14 -5.60 -5.15
N ALA A 22 -13.91 -4.65 -6.06
CA ALA A 22 -12.83 -3.67 -5.96
C ALA A 22 -13.09 -2.84 -4.70
N SER A 23 -12.77 -3.44 -3.56
CA SER A 23 -12.49 -2.73 -2.33
C SER A 23 -11.16 -2.06 -2.62
N ALA A 24 -11.13 -0.73 -2.64
CA ALA A 24 -9.91 0.02 -2.40
C ALA A 24 -9.24 -0.61 -1.18
N ALA A 25 -8.10 -1.26 -1.42
CA ALA A 25 -7.46 -2.07 -0.40
C ALA A 25 -6.04 -1.61 -0.32
N LEU A 26 -5.74 -0.89 0.77
CA LEU A 26 -4.37 -0.70 1.17
C LEU A 26 -3.68 -2.07 1.30
N VAL A 27 -2.48 -2.17 0.74
CA VAL A 27 -1.65 -3.37 0.84
C VAL A 27 -0.26 -2.96 1.28
N THR A 28 0.25 -3.54 2.36
CA THR A 28 1.66 -3.40 2.73
C THR A 28 2.49 -4.25 1.78
N VAL A 29 3.28 -3.61 0.91
CA VAL A 29 4.06 -4.29 -0.15
C VAL A 29 5.51 -4.57 0.27
N GLY A 30 5.90 -4.07 1.43
CA GLY A 30 7.23 -4.23 2.00
C GLY A 30 7.53 -3.15 3.02
N THR A 31 8.82 -2.98 3.32
CA THR A 31 9.34 -1.90 4.16
C THR A 31 10.42 -1.12 3.42
N ALA A 32 10.74 0.06 3.94
CA ALA A 32 11.89 0.84 3.55
C ALA A 32 12.71 1.20 4.80
N SER A 33 14.00 0.93 4.77
CA SER A 33 14.92 1.46 5.79
C SER A 33 15.21 2.93 5.47
N TYR A 34 15.03 3.79 6.45
CA TYR A 34 15.31 5.22 6.35
C TYR A 34 16.01 5.73 7.61
N ASP A 35 17.00 6.59 7.40
CA ASP A 35 17.79 7.23 8.45
C ASP A 35 17.69 8.75 8.29
N PRO A 36 16.72 9.42 8.96
CA PRO A 36 16.47 10.84 8.76
C PRO A 36 17.64 11.74 9.22
N ASP A 37 18.40 11.31 10.22
CA ASP A 37 19.46 12.11 10.85
C ASP A 37 20.88 11.64 10.45
N GLY A 38 20.97 10.61 9.62
CA GLY A 38 22.21 9.96 9.23
C GLY A 38 22.74 9.00 10.29
N PRO A 39 23.84 8.28 9.98
CA PRO A 39 24.27 7.12 10.78
C PRO A 39 24.45 7.46 12.26
N GLY A 40 23.65 6.82 13.11
CA GLY A 40 23.64 7.07 14.56
C GLY A 40 22.65 8.15 15.03
N GLY A 41 21.75 8.55 14.14
CA GLY A 41 20.60 9.41 14.38
C GLY A 41 19.68 8.94 15.50
N ASN A 42 18.85 9.86 16.01
CA ASN A 42 17.79 9.56 16.94
C ASN A 42 16.48 10.20 16.43
N PRO A 43 15.54 9.41 15.88
CA PRO A 43 15.43 7.97 16.07
C PRO A 43 16.46 7.14 15.26
N PRO A 44 16.83 5.94 15.75
CA PRO A 44 17.67 5.03 14.99
C PRO A 44 17.02 4.71 13.64
N VAL A 45 17.83 4.25 12.67
CA VAL A 45 17.36 3.75 11.38
C VAL A 45 16.09 2.92 11.57
N GLY A 46 14.98 3.45 11.06
CA GLY A 46 13.68 2.83 11.17
C GLY A 46 13.37 1.98 9.95
N GLU A 47 12.59 0.92 10.13
CA GLU A 47 11.88 0.28 9.03
C GLU A 47 10.46 0.84 8.98
N TYR A 48 10.11 1.42 7.84
CA TYR A 48 8.81 2.04 7.62
C TYR A 48 8.06 1.25 6.55
N LYS A 49 6.76 1.04 6.75
CA LYS A 49 5.92 0.31 5.79
C LYS A 49 5.84 1.07 4.47
N LEU A 50 5.85 0.33 3.38
CA LEU A 50 5.45 0.81 2.06
C LEU A 50 4.01 0.34 1.83
N VAL A 51 3.07 1.27 1.82
CA VAL A 51 1.64 0.97 1.71
C VAL A 51 1.17 1.36 0.32
N TRP A 52 0.79 0.37 -0.46
CA TRP A 52 0.23 0.57 -1.79
C TRP A 52 -1.28 0.84 -1.69
N ASP A 53 -1.71 1.84 -2.45
CA ASP A 53 -3.08 2.27 -2.67
C ASP A 53 -3.30 2.26 -4.20
N ASP A 54 -4.12 1.34 -4.69
CA ASP A 54 -4.21 1.01 -6.11
C ASP A 54 -5.19 1.89 -6.89
N ASP A 55 -6.05 2.63 -6.19
CA ASP A 55 -7.11 3.43 -6.78
C ASP A 55 -7.20 4.88 -6.28
N ASN A 56 -6.18 5.38 -5.56
CA ASN A 56 -6.09 6.76 -5.09
C ASN A 56 -6.48 7.81 -6.14
N ASN A 57 -7.74 8.22 -6.13
CA ASN A 57 -8.32 9.12 -7.12
C ASN A 57 -8.03 8.69 -8.58
N GLY A 58 -8.06 7.38 -8.85
CA GLY A 58 -7.75 6.77 -10.14
C GLY A 58 -6.26 6.62 -10.44
N ARG A 59 -5.39 6.67 -9.41
CA ARG A 59 -3.94 6.49 -9.54
C ARG A 59 -3.45 5.43 -8.56
N SER A 60 -2.44 4.67 -9.01
CA SER A 60 -1.70 3.74 -8.16
C SER A 60 -0.55 4.47 -7.47
N VAL A 61 -0.58 4.56 -6.15
CA VAL A 61 0.42 5.27 -5.34
C VAL A 61 0.94 4.40 -4.20
N VAL A 62 2.19 4.64 -3.81
CA VAL A 62 2.79 4.01 -2.63
C VAL A 62 3.11 5.09 -1.62
N TRP A 63 2.57 4.92 -0.42
CA TRP A 63 2.81 5.75 0.74
C TRP A 63 4.01 5.21 1.53
N LEU A 64 4.84 6.11 2.03
CA LEU A 64 5.79 5.79 3.08
C LEU A 64 5.11 6.03 4.43
N ASP A 65 5.01 5.01 5.28
CA ASP A 65 4.49 5.13 6.64
C ASP A 65 5.50 5.86 7.54
N TYR A 66 5.65 7.16 7.30
CA TYR A 66 6.55 8.02 8.05
C TYR A 66 6.08 9.48 7.99
N SER A 67 5.74 10.03 9.15
CA SER A 67 5.43 11.45 9.30
C SER A 67 6.71 12.22 9.60
N HIS A 68 7.24 12.93 8.60
CA HIS A 68 8.41 13.77 8.80
C HIS A 68 8.08 14.97 9.68
N ASP A 69 9.06 15.38 10.49
CA ASP A 69 8.93 16.51 11.40
C ASP A 69 8.52 17.80 10.69
N ALA A 70 7.84 18.66 11.44
CA ALA A 70 7.23 19.86 10.90
C ALA A 70 8.29 20.86 10.38
N LEU A 71 8.23 21.18 9.09
CA LEU A 71 9.15 22.09 8.41
C LEU A 71 8.40 23.02 7.44
N PRO A 72 9.03 24.13 6.98
CA PRO A 72 8.51 24.94 5.89
C PRO A 72 8.29 24.15 4.60
N TRP A 73 7.36 24.60 3.76
CA TRP A 73 6.92 23.88 2.56
C TRP A 73 8.09 23.52 1.60
N ASN A 74 9.00 24.47 1.36
CA ASN A 74 10.17 24.23 0.52
C ASN A 74 11.08 23.13 1.08
N ALA A 75 11.25 23.09 2.41
CA ALA A 75 12.07 22.09 3.07
C ALA A 75 11.40 20.70 3.02
N GLN A 76 10.09 20.61 3.15
CA GLN A 76 9.38 19.34 2.97
C GLN A 76 9.47 18.79 1.54
N ASN A 77 9.37 19.65 0.52
CA ASN A 77 9.54 19.19 -0.86
C ASN A 77 10.96 18.70 -1.12
N ALA A 78 11.96 19.40 -0.58
CA ALA A 78 13.36 18.98 -0.68
C ALA A 78 13.60 17.64 0.04
N TRP A 79 13.04 17.48 1.25
CA TRP A 79 13.07 16.23 2.00
C TRP A 79 12.44 15.08 1.19
N ALA A 80 11.20 15.26 0.71
CA ALA A 80 10.52 14.22 -0.06
C ALA A 80 11.34 13.81 -1.28
N ALA A 81 11.85 14.77 -2.06
CA ALA A 81 12.67 14.46 -3.24
C ALA A 81 13.97 13.70 -2.89
N ALA A 82 14.59 13.98 -1.74
CA ALA A 82 15.82 13.34 -1.30
C ALA A 82 15.65 11.85 -0.93
N LEU A 83 14.42 11.41 -0.62
CA LEU A 83 14.12 10.01 -0.30
C LEU A 83 14.48 9.05 -1.44
N GLU A 84 14.53 9.52 -2.69
CA GLU A 84 14.86 8.69 -3.85
C GLU A 84 16.16 7.91 -3.68
N THR A 85 17.17 8.56 -3.10
CA THR A 85 18.49 7.97 -2.88
C THR A 85 18.73 7.56 -1.43
N ALA A 86 17.83 7.96 -0.52
CA ALA A 86 17.98 7.71 0.91
C ALA A 86 17.35 6.38 1.36
N LEU A 87 16.35 5.88 0.64
CA LEU A 87 15.61 4.68 1.01
C LEU A 87 16.27 3.40 0.47
N THR A 88 16.32 2.37 1.31
CA THR A 88 16.59 0.98 0.89
C THR A 88 15.31 0.18 1.02
N TYR A 89 14.81 -0.39 -0.10
CA TYR A 89 13.54 -1.11 -0.13
C TYR A 89 13.70 -2.61 0.17
N HIS A 90 12.78 -3.15 0.98
CA HIS A 90 12.62 -4.56 1.31
C HIS A 90 11.21 -5.00 0.93
N LEU A 91 11.03 -5.41 -0.33
CA LEU A 91 9.71 -5.82 -0.86
C LEU A 91 9.40 -7.27 -0.54
N ASP A 92 8.18 -7.55 -0.08
CA ASP A 92 7.74 -8.89 0.33
C ASP A 92 6.97 -9.61 -0.77
N GLY A 93 7.70 -10.12 -1.78
CA GLY A 93 7.08 -10.82 -2.91
C GLY A 93 6.35 -9.89 -3.89
N TYR A 94 6.62 -8.59 -3.84
CA TYR A 94 6.12 -7.60 -4.78
C TYR A 94 7.23 -6.97 -5.62
N ARG A 95 6.84 -6.41 -6.76
CA ARG A 95 7.64 -5.51 -7.59
C ARG A 95 6.88 -4.21 -7.73
N ILE A 96 7.62 -3.09 -7.67
CA ILE A 96 7.09 -1.76 -7.91
C ILE A 96 7.74 -1.19 -9.17
N ASP A 97 6.92 -0.80 -10.14
CA ASP A 97 7.33 -0.06 -11.33
C ASP A 97 6.97 1.42 -11.16
N TRP A 98 7.93 2.19 -10.65
CA TRP A 98 7.78 3.61 -10.41
C TRP A 98 7.56 4.40 -11.70
N THR A 99 6.57 5.29 -11.70
CA THR A 99 6.30 6.20 -12.81
C THR A 99 6.83 7.60 -12.52
N ASP A 100 6.79 8.01 -11.26
CA ASP A 100 7.36 9.29 -10.81
C ASP A 100 8.89 9.19 -10.65
N PRO A 101 9.65 10.22 -11.04
CA PRO A 101 11.11 10.20 -11.00
C PRO A 101 11.68 10.27 -9.57
N ALA A 102 10.86 10.71 -8.60
CA ALA A 102 11.23 10.81 -7.19
C ALA A 102 9.97 10.75 -6.31
N TRP A 103 10.18 10.58 -5.02
CA TRP A 103 9.16 10.79 -4.00
C TRP A 103 8.72 12.26 -3.94
N ARG A 104 7.46 12.48 -3.58
CA ARG A 104 6.83 13.80 -3.50
C ARG A 104 5.89 13.90 -2.30
N LEU A 105 5.48 15.12 -2.00
CA LEU A 105 4.34 15.34 -1.11
C LEU A 105 3.03 14.95 -1.81
N PRO A 106 1.94 14.72 -1.05
CA PRO A 106 0.67 14.32 -1.63
C PRO A 106 0.01 15.51 -2.34
N VAL A 107 -0.68 15.24 -3.43
CA VAL A 107 -1.36 16.27 -4.22
C VAL A 107 -2.70 16.60 -3.56
N ILE A 108 -2.96 17.89 -3.40
CA ILE A 108 -4.31 18.41 -3.24
C ILE A 108 -4.74 18.84 -4.64
N GLY A 109 -5.81 18.24 -5.17
CA GLY A 109 -6.36 18.56 -6.48
C GLY A 109 -6.88 20.00 -6.60
N SER A 110 -7.90 20.23 -7.43
CA SER A 110 -8.42 21.60 -7.63
C SER A 110 -8.92 22.20 -6.31
N ALA A 111 -8.43 23.39 -5.97
CA ALA A 111 -8.57 24.07 -4.68
C ALA A 111 -10.00 24.57 -4.35
N ASN A 112 -11.01 23.70 -4.43
CA ASN A 112 -12.31 23.96 -3.82
C ASN A 112 -12.19 23.69 -2.32
N TYR A 113 -11.91 24.76 -1.59
CA TYR A 113 -11.71 24.76 -0.15
C TYR A 113 -12.89 24.09 0.58
N TYR A 114 -12.59 23.42 1.69
CA TYR A 114 -13.49 22.97 2.76
C TYR A 114 -14.44 21.78 2.56
N THR A 115 -14.93 21.41 1.37
CA THR A 115 -16.00 20.38 1.33
C THR A 115 -16.04 19.45 0.11
N ASN A 116 -15.10 19.52 -0.82
CA ASN A 116 -15.07 18.60 -1.96
C ASN A 116 -13.63 18.39 -2.45
N ILE A 117 -12.87 17.68 -1.62
CA ILE A 117 -11.48 17.33 -1.86
C ILE A 117 -11.36 15.87 -2.28
N ASP A 118 -12.37 15.37 -2.99
CA ASP A 118 -12.44 14.05 -3.62
C ASP A 118 -11.31 13.80 -4.63
N SER A 119 -10.45 14.79 -4.88
CA SER A 119 -9.25 14.67 -5.72
C SER A 119 -7.94 14.83 -4.95
N ALA A 120 -8.00 15.04 -3.63
CA ALA A 120 -6.81 15.12 -2.79
C ALA A 120 -6.39 13.72 -2.35
N GLU A 121 -5.12 13.39 -2.54
CA GLU A 121 -4.59 12.05 -2.23
C GLU A 121 -4.70 11.74 -0.73
N MET A 122 -4.44 12.74 0.13
CA MET A 122 -4.63 12.62 1.58
C MET A 122 -6.10 12.44 1.99
N ASN A 123 -7.03 13.03 1.25
CA ASN A 123 -8.45 12.87 1.55
C ASN A 123 -8.91 11.46 1.22
N HIS A 124 -8.50 10.94 0.06
CA HIS A 124 -8.74 9.56 -0.33
C HIS A 124 -8.23 8.60 0.74
N LEU A 125 -6.96 8.75 1.14
CA LEU A 125 -6.36 7.94 2.19
C LEU A 125 -7.17 7.95 3.49
N VAL A 126 -7.50 9.12 4.03
CA VAL A 126 -8.15 9.20 5.35
C VAL A 126 -9.62 8.76 5.29
N ILE A 127 -10.34 9.14 4.24
CA ILE A 127 -11.79 8.97 4.16
C ILE A 127 -12.19 7.66 3.47
N ALA A 128 -11.61 7.36 2.30
CA ALA A 128 -11.95 6.18 1.52
C ALA A 128 -11.23 4.95 2.09
N GLU A 129 -9.92 5.02 2.31
CA GLU A 129 -9.13 3.86 2.75
C GLU A 129 -9.28 3.57 4.24
N LEU A 130 -9.08 4.59 5.09
CA LEU A 130 -9.10 4.41 6.53
C LEU A 130 -10.52 4.52 7.14
N GLY A 131 -11.51 4.98 6.36
CA GLY A 131 -12.90 5.12 6.81
C GLY A 131 -13.13 6.20 7.86
N LEU A 132 -12.21 7.16 8.00
CA LEU A 132 -12.22 8.15 9.09
C LEU A 132 -12.99 9.42 8.71
N TRP A 133 -14.29 9.29 8.47
CA TRP A 133 -15.18 10.38 8.03
C TRP A 133 -15.48 11.48 9.06
N THR A 134 -15.09 11.32 10.33
CA THR A 134 -15.52 12.22 11.40
C THR A 134 -14.62 13.43 11.57
N ASN A 135 -15.23 14.60 11.79
CA ASN A 135 -14.49 15.75 12.32
C ASN A 135 -13.94 15.39 13.70
N ASN A 136 -12.64 15.57 13.93
CA ASN A 136 -11.86 15.10 15.09
C ASN A 136 -11.49 13.61 15.03
N VAL A 137 -10.76 13.22 13.99
CA VAL A 137 -10.08 11.94 13.94
C VAL A 137 -9.12 11.85 15.13
N PRO A 138 -9.31 10.89 16.07
CA PRO A 138 -8.38 10.74 17.18
C PRO A 138 -7.03 10.25 16.65
N ALA A 139 -5.92 10.74 17.23
CA ALA A 139 -4.58 10.31 16.81
C ALA A 139 -4.40 8.79 16.83
N SER A 140 -5.07 8.11 17.76
CA SER A 140 -5.06 6.65 17.84
C SER A 140 -5.72 5.97 16.64
N ALA A 141 -6.66 6.61 15.93
CA ALA A 141 -7.33 5.98 14.78
C ALA A 141 -6.43 5.92 13.54
N LEU A 142 -5.55 6.90 13.34
CA LEU A 142 -4.57 6.88 12.23
C LEU A 142 -3.51 5.78 12.46
N ASN A 143 -3.05 5.64 13.71
CA ASN A 143 -2.08 4.62 14.12
C ASN A 143 -2.69 3.26 14.49
N ALA A 144 -4.02 3.10 14.46
CA ALA A 144 -4.68 1.83 14.74
C ALA A 144 -4.95 1.02 13.47
N SER A 145 -4.60 1.55 12.31
CA SER A 145 -4.66 0.78 11.08
C SER A 145 -3.51 -0.24 11.06
N GLU A 146 -3.72 -1.38 10.40
CA GLU A 146 -2.62 -2.33 10.17
C GLU A 146 -1.56 -1.79 9.19
N PHE A 147 -1.88 -0.68 8.51
CA PHE A 147 -1.09 -0.09 7.42
C PHE A 147 -0.13 1.01 7.88
N PHE A 148 -0.51 1.83 8.87
CA PHE A 148 0.27 2.97 9.32
C PHE A 148 0.55 2.90 10.83
N ASP A 149 1.82 2.81 11.19
CA ASP A 149 2.29 2.86 12.58
C ASP A 149 2.79 4.27 12.96
N HIS A 150 3.11 5.12 11.96
CA HIS A 150 3.78 6.41 12.14
C HIS A 150 2.98 7.60 11.59
N LEU A 151 1.71 7.41 11.24
CA LEU A 151 0.85 8.49 10.72
C LEU A 151 0.18 9.27 11.86
N VAL A 152 0.63 10.49 12.14
CA VAL A 152 0.10 11.29 13.25
C VAL A 152 -1.10 12.15 12.83
N ALA A 153 -2.01 12.44 13.78
CA ALA A 153 -3.08 13.42 13.57
C ALA A 153 -2.49 14.84 13.57
N ALA A 154 -2.27 15.40 12.38
CA ALA A 154 -1.60 16.67 12.20
C ALA A 154 -1.98 17.35 10.87
N SER A 155 -1.35 18.49 10.60
CA SER A 155 -1.40 19.14 9.29
C SER A 155 -0.19 18.72 8.46
N TYR A 156 -0.43 18.29 7.23
CA TYR A 156 0.57 17.82 6.28
C TYR A 156 0.64 18.74 5.07
N TRP A 157 1.85 19.13 4.68
CA TRP A 157 2.06 19.85 3.44
C TRP A 157 1.64 19.01 2.24
N SER A 158 1.00 19.65 1.27
CA SER A 158 0.77 19.08 -0.06
C SER A 158 1.88 19.49 -1.03
N SER A 159 1.95 18.83 -2.19
CA SER A 159 2.82 19.26 -3.30
C SER A 159 2.38 20.59 -3.91
N THR A 160 1.16 21.06 -3.62
CA THR A 160 0.67 22.36 -4.06
C THR A 160 1.19 23.43 -3.09
N ALA A 161 1.94 24.40 -3.62
CA ALA A 161 2.56 25.44 -2.83
C ALA A 161 1.55 26.21 -1.96
N GLY A 162 1.81 26.26 -0.66
CA GLY A 162 0.97 26.96 0.30
C GLY A 162 -0.35 26.25 0.60
N MET A 163 -0.50 24.96 0.28
CA MET A 163 -1.69 24.17 0.61
C MET A 163 -1.32 23.00 1.51
N TYR A 164 -2.15 22.74 2.53
CA TYR A 164 -1.99 21.62 3.44
C TYR A 164 -3.30 20.84 3.61
N TYR A 165 -3.19 19.60 4.07
CA TYR A 165 -4.32 18.77 4.52
C TYR A 165 -4.22 18.54 6.02
N ASN A 166 -5.33 18.70 6.75
CA ASN A 166 -5.40 18.41 8.17
C ASN A 166 -6.11 17.07 8.39
N THR A 167 -5.36 16.06 8.86
CA THR A 167 -5.90 14.71 9.09
C THR A 167 -6.80 14.61 10.32
N GLN A 168 -6.72 15.55 11.25
CA GLN A 168 -7.60 15.59 12.43
C GLN A 168 -9.01 16.10 12.07
N TYR A 169 -9.10 17.06 11.15
CA TYR A 169 -10.34 17.75 10.81
C TYR A 169 -10.81 17.49 9.37
N ASN A 170 -10.11 16.64 8.62
CA ASN A 170 -10.44 16.23 7.25
C ASN A 170 -10.71 17.40 6.29
N TYR A 171 -9.84 18.42 6.31
CA TYR A 171 -9.96 19.54 5.37
C TYR A 171 -8.62 19.90 4.74
N ALA A 172 -8.69 20.51 3.57
CA ALA A 172 -7.58 21.20 2.94
C ALA A 172 -7.72 22.72 3.07
N TYR A 173 -6.61 23.43 3.32
CA TYR A 173 -6.63 24.88 3.49
C TYR A 173 -5.31 25.53 3.04
N PRO A 174 -5.31 26.80 2.62
CA PRO A 174 -4.07 27.50 2.35
C PRO A 174 -3.36 27.88 3.65
N ALA A 175 -2.04 27.84 3.62
CA ALA A 175 -1.17 28.30 4.68
C ALA A 175 0.02 29.08 4.09
N SER A 176 0.64 29.89 4.94
CA SER A 176 1.92 30.50 4.61
C SER A 176 2.98 29.43 4.40
N THR A 177 3.76 29.49 3.31
CA THR A 177 4.80 28.49 2.98
C THR A 177 5.93 28.42 4.01
N VAL A 178 6.01 29.39 4.93
CA VAL A 178 6.94 29.39 6.07
C VAL A 178 6.38 28.72 7.33
N ALA A 179 5.12 28.30 7.34
CA ALA A 179 4.56 27.53 8.45
C ALA A 179 5.28 26.17 8.55
N ALA A 180 5.52 25.72 9.78
CA ALA A 180 6.06 24.38 10.02
C ALA A 180 4.89 23.39 10.08
N LEU A 181 4.76 22.53 9.05
CA LEU A 181 3.78 21.45 8.99
C LEU A 181 4.49 20.15 8.61
N HIS A 182 3.90 19.00 8.94
CA HIS A 182 4.49 17.69 8.70
C HIS A 182 4.58 17.36 7.21
N GLY A 183 5.45 16.40 6.86
CA GLY A 183 5.56 15.83 5.54
C GLY A 183 5.10 14.37 5.55
N LEU A 184 4.37 13.96 4.51
CA LEU A 184 4.11 12.56 4.22
C LEU A 184 4.55 12.30 2.78
N ALA A 185 5.36 11.29 2.56
CA ALA A 185 5.88 11.01 1.22
C ALA A 185 5.01 9.99 0.49
N VAL A 186 4.75 10.28 -0.78
CA VAL A 186 4.05 9.40 -1.71
C VAL A 186 4.80 9.36 -3.03
N ARG A 187 4.71 8.22 -3.73
CA ARG A 187 5.27 8.08 -5.07
C ARG A 187 4.34 7.25 -5.95
N THR A 188 4.06 7.72 -7.17
CA THR A 188 3.24 6.95 -8.10
C THR A 188 4.04 5.79 -8.69
N GLY A 189 3.42 4.60 -8.68
CA GLY A 189 4.04 3.38 -9.20
C GLY A 189 3.01 2.25 -9.27
N ALA A 190 3.16 1.37 -10.26
CA ALA A 190 2.35 0.17 -10.37
C ALA A 190 2.96 -0.95 -9.54
N VAL A 191 2.15 -1.60 -8.70
CA VAL A 191 2.59 -2.76 -7.91
C VAL A 191 2.07 -4.03 -8.55
N SER A 192 2.92 -5.05 -8.63
CA SER A 192 2.52 -6.39 -9.03
C SER A 192 3.16 -7.45 -8.13
N PRO A 193 2.46 -8.56 -7.85
CA PRO A 193 3.08 -9.69 -7.17
C PRO A 193 4.18 -10.29 -8.06
N VAL A 194 5.31 -10.64 -7.46
CA VAL A 194 6.38 -11.39 -8.13
C VAL A 194 5.89 -12.82 -8.32
N PRO A 195 5.85 -13.33 -9.57
CA PRO A 195 5.43 -14.69 -9.80
C PRO A 195 6.30 -15.67 -9.01
N VAL A 196 5.68 -16.44 -8.12
CA VAL A 196 6.38 -17.55 -7.47
C VAL A 196 6.87 -18.48 -8.58
N PRO A 197 8.17 -18.77 -8.69
CA PRO A 197 8.69 -19.61 -9.76
C PRO A 197 7.88 -20.90 -9.84
N ALA A 198 7.44 -21.28 -11.04
CA ALA A 198 6.68 -22.52 -11.26
C ALA A 198 7.40 -23.76 -10.69
N ALA A 199 8.73 -23.67 -10.50
CA ALA A 199 9.53 -24.63 -9.77
C ALA A 199 9.00 -24.96 -8.37
N ALA A 200 8.48 -23.99 -7.59
CA ALA A 200 7.89 -24.26 -6.28
C ALA A 200 6.65 -25.16 -6.38
N TRP A 201 5.79 -24.91 -7.38
CA TRP A 201 4.63 -25.74 -7.69
C TRP A 201 5.03 -27.12 -8.22
N LEU A 202 6.07 -27.19 -9.06
CA LEU A 202 6.61 -28.45 -9.57
C LEU A 202 7.24 -29.29 -8.46
N LEU A 203 7.95 -28.67 -7.52
CA LEU A 203 8.52 -29.34 -6.36
C LEU A 203 7.41 -29.85 -5.44
N GLY A 204 6.41 -29.02 -5.12
CA GLY A 204 5.25 -29.45 -4.33
C GLY A 204 4.47 -30.61 -4.97
N SER A 205 4.23 -30.55 -6.28
CA SER A 205 3.52 -31.62 -7.00
C SER A 205 4.34 -32.89 -7.16
N SER A 206 5.66 -32.79 -7.31
CA SER A 206 6.56 -33.95 -7.39
C SER A 206 6.63 -34.72 -6.06
N LEU A 207 6.59 -34.02 -4.92
CA LEU A 207 6.56 -34.62 -3.58
C LEU A 207 5.26 -35.40 -3.34
N VAL A 208 4.11 -34.82 -3.69
CA VAL A 208 2.81 -35.50 -3.59
C VAL A 208 2.74 -36.72 -4.52
N GLY A 209 3.25 -36.59 -5.74
CA GLY A 209 3.35 -37.71 -6.69
C GLY A 209 4.24 -38.85 -6.17
N GLY A 210 5.39 -38.52 -5.59
CA GLY A 210 6.32 -39.50 -5.02
C GLY A 210 5.75 -40.28 -3.83
N LEU A 211 5.08 -39.58 -2.90
CA LEU A 211 4.42 -40.20 -1.74
C LEU A 211 3.27 -41.12 -2.17
N GLY A 212 2.47 -40.69 -3.15
CA GLY A 212 1.40 -41.52 -3.72
C GLY A 212 1.92 -42.84 -4.32
N PHE A 213 3.06 -42.81 -5.02
CA PHE A 213 3.69 -44.01 -5.58
C PHE A 213 4.20 -44.98 -4.51
N HIS A 214 4.70 -44.48 -3.38
CA HIS A 214 5.20 -45.32 -2.30
C HIS A 214 4.09 -46.05 -1.53
N ILE A 215 2.97 -45.36 -1.26
CA ILE A 215 1.81 -45.96 -0.59
C ILE A 215 1.19 -47.06 -1.46
N ARG A 216 1.10 -46.84 -2.78
CA ARG A 216 0.53 -47.83 -3.72
C ARG A 216 1.34 -49.13 -3.78
N ARG A 217 2.67 -49.06 -3.62
CA ARG A 217 3.54 -50.25 -3.58
C ARG A 217 3.37 -51.09 -2.31
N ARG A 218 3.09 -50.47 -1.15
CA ARG A 218 2.85 -51.21 0.10
C ARG A 218 1.52 -51.98 0.06
N VAL A 219 0.45 -51.38 -0.44
CA VAL A 219 -0.88 -52.03 -0.51
C VAL A 219 -0.84 -53.29 -1.38
N ARG A 220 -0.12 -53.28 -2.52
CA ARG A 220 -0.01 -54.45 -3.40
C ARG A 220 0.76 -55.63 -2.78
N ARG A 221 1.77 -55.38 -1.94
CA ARG A 221 2.50 -56.47 -1.25
C ARG A 221 1.66 -57.16 -0.19
N VAL A 222 0.80 -56.42 0.51
CA VAL A 222 -0.13 -57.00 1.50
C VAL A 222 -1.22 -57.84 0.82
N ALA A 223 -1.72 -57.41 -0.34
CA ALA A 223 -2.71 -58.17 -1.09
C ALA A 223 -2.18 -59.46 -1.72
N ALA A 224 -0.89 -59.52 -2.09
CA ALA A 224 -0.26 -60.70 -2.69
C ALA A 224 0.21 -61.75 -1.66
N ALA A 225 0.12 -61.46 -0.36
CA ALA A 225 0.51 -62.35 0.73
C ALA A 225 -0.69 -63.07 1.40
N ARG A 226 -1.89 -62.94 0.81
CA ARG A 226 -3.10 -63.68 1.17
C ARG A 226 -3.44 -64.66 0.06
#